data_AF-A0AB36IB33-F1
#
_entry.id   AF-A0AB36IB33-F1
#
_cell.length_a   1.000
_cell.length_b   1.000
_cell.length_c   1.000
_cell.angle_alpha   90.00
_cell.angle_beta   90.00
_cell.angle_gamma   90.00
#
_symmetry.space_group_name_H-M   'P 1'
#
loop_
_entity.id
_entity.type
_entity.pdbx_description
1 polymer ?
#
loop_
_entity_poly.entity_id
_entity_poly.type
_entity_poly.pdbx_seq_one_letter_code
_entity_poly.pdbx_strand_id
1 'polypeptide(L)'
;MTARGNIDFGLRSARPSLSKTERADITRTHLEQVGLTDAAERRPARLSGGMQQRVGIARAFAIDPPIMLLDEPFGALDALTRRELQL
;
A
#
# COMPACT_ATOMS: atom_id res chain seq x y z
N MET A 1 -10.62 9.89 -0.46
CA MET A 1 -9.79 9.04 -1.35
C MET A 1 -10.11 7.56 -1.11
N THR A 2 -9.88 6.67 -2.07
CA THR A 2 -10.00 5.20 -1.93
C THR A 2 -8.67 4.58 -1.49
N ALA A 3 -8.61 3.26 -1.25
CA ALA A 3 -7.36 2.55 -0.98
C ALA A 3 -6.33 2.74 -2.11
N ARG A 4 -6.74 2.50 -3.36
CA ARG A 4 -5.92 2.80 -4.56
C ARG A 4 -5.50 4.26 -4.60
N GLY A 5 -6.45 5.18 -4.37
CA GLY A 5 -6.17 6.61 -4.38
C GLY A 5 -5.18 7.06 -3.29
N ASN A 6 -5.09 6.34 -2.17
CA ASN A 6 -4.15 6.63 -1.10
C ASN A 6 -2.71 6.31 -1.50
N ILE A 7 -2.50 5.18 -2.17
CA ILE A 7 -1.19 4.73 -2.67
C ILE A 7 -0.73 5.62 -3.83
N ASP A 8 -1.59 5.84 -4.84
CA ASP A 8 -1.29 6.71 -5.98
C ASP A 8 -1.02 8.16 -5.54
N PHE A 9 -1.64 8.63 -4.45
CA PHE A 9 -1.29 9.92 -3.85
C PHE A 9 0.16 9.95 -3.34
N GLY A 10 0.63 8.89 -2.66
CA GLY A 10 2.02 8.77 -2.24
C GLY A 10 2.99 8.82 -3.41
N LEU A 11 2.68 8.06 -4.47
CA LEU A 11 3.49 8.02 -5.69
C LEU A 11 3.57 9.38 -6.39
N ARG A 12 2.45 10.11 -6.53
CA ARG A 12 2.48 11.47 -7.11
C ARG A 12 3.41 12.43 -6.37
N SER A 13 3.47 12.31 -5.04
CA SER A 13 4.28 13.20 -4.21
C SER A 13 5.75 12.81 -4.22
N ALA A 14 6.06 11.52 -4.10
CA ALA A 14 7.43 11.02 -3.95
C ALA A 14 8.14 10.74 -5.28
N ARG A 15 7.38 10.40 -6.33
CA ARG A 15 7.89 10.00 -7.65
C ARG A 15 7.15 10.74 -8.77
N PRO A 16 7.26 12.08 -8.85
CA PRO A 16 6.47 12.90 -9.78
C PRO A 16 6.78 12.66 -11.26
N SER A 17 7.93 12.05 -11.58
CA SER A 17 8.32 11.68 -12.95
C SER A 17 7.55 10.49 -13.51
N LEU A 18 6.91 9.68 -12.67
CA LEU A 18 6.13 8.53 -13.14
C LEU A 18 4.89 8.97 -13.91
N SER A 19 4.64 8.35 -15.04
CA SER A 19 3.41 8.47 -15.80
C SER A 19 2.21 7.95 -15.01
N LYS A 20 1.00 8.31 -15.47
CA LYS A 20 -0.25 7.80 -14.88
C LYS A 20 -0.35 6.28 -14.95
N THR A 21 0.13 5.67 -16.04
CA THR A 21 0.10 4.22 -16.24
C THR A 21 1.05 3.52 -15.27
N GLU A 22 2.30 3.98 -15.18
CA GLU A 22 3.29 3.40 -14.25
C GLU A 22 2.81 3.47 -12.80
N ARG A 23 2.22 4.60 -12.37
CA ARG A 23 1.65 4.70 -11.01
C ARG A 23 0.48 3.74 -10.80
N ALA A 24 -0.35 3.53 -11.81
CA ALA A 24 -1.47 2.60 -11.71
C ALA A 24 -0.97 1.14 -11.59
N ASP A 25 0.08 0.79 -12.32
CA ASP A 25 0.71 -0.53 -12.25
C ASP A 25 1.37 -0.77 -10.89
N ILE A 26 2.21 0.17 -10.42
CA ILE A 26 2.83 0.09 -9.09
C ILE A 26 1.76 -0.01 -8.00
N THR A 27 0.72 0.81 -8.08
CA THR A 27 -0.38 0.77 -7.10
C THR A 27 -1.07 -0.59 -7.08
N ARG A 28 -1.32 -1.19 -8.25
CA ARG A 28 -1.95 -2.51 -8.36
C ARG A 28 -1.05 -3.58 -7.74
N THR A 29 0.24 -3.60 -8.09
CA THR A 29 1.22 -4.55 -7.54
C THR A 29 1.27 -4.51 -6.01
N HIS A 30 1.33 -3.32 -5.41
CA HIS A 30 1.39 -3.22 -3.95
C HIS A 30 0.05 -3.52 -3.25
N LEU A 31 -1.10 -3.28 -3.89
CA LEU A 31 -2.39 -3.74 -3.37
C LEU A 31 -2.49 -5.27 -3.36
N GLU A 32 -1.96 -5.92 -4.39
CA GLU A 32 -1.89 -7.39 -4.48
C GLU A 32 -0.99 -7.96 -3.38
N GLN A 33 0.20 -7.40 -3.18
CA GLN A 33 1.15 -7.84 -2.14
C GLN A 33 0.57 -7.78 -0.71
N VAL A 34 -0.32 -6.84 -0.43
CA VAL A 34 -0.99 -6.75 0.88
C VAL A 34 -2.36 -7.43 0.91
N GLY A 35 -2.75 -8.13 -0.16
CA GLY A 35 -4.03 -8.85 -0.26
C GLY A 35 -5.26 -7.93 -0.20
N LEU A 36 -5.20 -6.77 -0.86
CA LEU A 36 -6.27 -5.75 -0.86
C LEU A 36 -6.80 -5.42 -2.26
N THR A 37 -6.56 -6.26 -3.27
CA THR A 37 -7.05 -6.07 -4.65
C THR A 37 -8.56 -5.83 -4.69
N ASP A 38 -9.36 -6.66 -4.01
CA ASP A 38 -10.84 -6.53 -3.96
C ASP A 38 -11.34 -5.32 -3.14
N ALA A 39 -10.42 -4.64 -2.44
CA ALA A 39 -10.70 -3.47 -1.63
C ALA A 39 -10.16 -2.17 -2.25
N ALA A 40 -9.57 -2.22 -3.46
CA ALA A 40 -8.91 -1.09 -4.12
C ALA A 40 -9.78 0.19 -4.18
N GLU A 41 -11.07 0.04 -4.49
CA GLU A 41 -12.00 1.16 -4.62
C GLU A 41 -12.76 1.50 -3.32
N ARG A 42 -12.51 0.77 -2.23
CA ARG A 42 -13.16 1.06 -0.94
C ARG A 42 -12.57 2.34 -0.35
N ARG A 43 -13.44 3.17 0.23
CA ARG A 43 -13.05 4.36 1.01
C ARG A 43 -12.65 3.94 2.44
N PRO A 44 -11.84 4.74 3.17
CA PRO A 44 -11.36 4.41 4.52
C PRO A 44 -12.44 3.92 5.50
N ALA A 45 -13.62 4.56 5.51
CA ALA A 45 -14.74 4.16 6.37
C ALA A 45 -15.31 2.74 6.09
N ARG A 46 -14.94 2.12 4.96
CA ARG A 46 -15.33 0.75 4.56
C ARG A 46 -14.17 -0.25 4.66
N LEU A 47 -13.06 0.16 5.27
CA LEU A 47 -11.89 -0.68 5.53
C LEU A 47 -11.83 -0.95 7.04
N SER A 48 -11.58 -2.20 7.43
CA SER A 48 -11.25 -2.51 8.83
C SER A 48 -9.94 -1.83 9.23
N GLY A 49 -9.66 -1.70 10.54
CA GLY A 49 -8.40 -1.12 11.03
C GLY A 49 -7.16 -1.78 10.42
N GLY A 50 -7.13 -3.12 10.39
CA GLY A 50 -6.04 -3.88 9.76
C GLY A 50 -5.94 -3.67 8.24
N MET A 51 -7.06 -3.47 7.54
CA MET A 51 -7.01 -3.10 6.12
C MET A 51 -6.45 -1.69 5.91
N GLN A 52 -6.80 -0.72 6.78
CA GLN A 52 -6.26 0.63 6.70
C GLN A 52 -4.75 0.65 6.96
N GLN A 53 -4.28 -0.12 7.94
CA GLN A 53 -2.85 -0.28 8.21
C GLN A 53 -2.13 -0.88 6.99
N ARG A 54 -2.68 -1.92 6.38
CA ARG A 54 -2.16 -2.52 5.14
C ARG A 54 -2.07 -1.55 3.98
N VAL A 55 -3.07 -0.68 3.79
CA VAL A 55 -3.00 0.41 2.79
C VAL A 55 -1.83 1.35 3.08
N GLY A 56 -1.59 1.67 4.36
CA GLY A 56 -0.45 2.47 4.80
C GLY A 56 0.90 1.84 4.46
N ILE A 57 1.05 0.53 4.71
CA ILE A 57 2.25 -0.25 4.36
C ILE A 57 2.44 -0.27 2.84
N ALA A 58 1.41 -0.60 2.07
CA ALA A 58 1.46 -0.61 0.62
C ALA A 58 1.88 0.74 0.04
N ARG A 59 1.38 1.85 0.60
CA ARG A 59 1.79 3.20 0.20
C ARG A 59 3.27 3.46 0.53
N ALA A 60 3.72 3.08 1.71
CA ALA A 60 5.12 3.26 2.12
C ALA A 60 6.08 2.46 1.22
N PHE A 61 5.69 1.25 0.84
CA PHE A 61 6.49 0.41 -0.05
C PHE A 61 6.46 0.91 -1.50
N ALA A 62 5.30 1.37 -1.99
CA ALA A 62 5.15 1.86 -3.36
C ALA A 62 6.06 3.04 -3.71
N ILE A 63 6.34 3.92 -2.74
CA ILE A 63 7.20 5.08 -3.00
C ILE A 63 8.69 4.73 -3.11
N ASP A 64 9.08 3.49 -2.75
CA ASP A 64 10.44 2.96 -2.88
C ASP A 64 11.52 3.92 -2.36
N PRO A 65 11.47 4.30 -1.07
CA PRO A 65 12.40 5.27 -0.52
C PRO A 65 13.76 4.59 -0.24
N PRO A 66 14.88 5.34 -0.27
CA PRO A 66 16.20 4.77 -0.01
C PRO A 66 16.35 4.22 1.42
N ILE A 67 15.57 4.74 2.37
CA ILE A 67 15.52 4.29 3.77
C ILE A 67 14.07 4.32 4.23
N MET A 68 13.66 3.28 4.96
CA MET A 68 12.35 3.17 5.56
C MET A 68 12.45 2.84 7.05
N LEU A 69 11.81 3.65 7.89
CA LEU A 69 11.70 3.39 9.32
C LEU A 69 10.28 2.90 9.60
N LEU A 70 10.19 1.73 10.24
CA LEU A 70 8.94 1.08 10.55
C LEU A 70 8.94 0.71 12.02
N ASP A 71 7.89 1.09 12.74
CA ASP A 71 7.67 0.69 14.13
C ASP A 71 6.50 -0.30 14.18
N GLU A 72 6.80 -1.57 14.48
CA GLU A 72 5.84 -2.68 14.52
C GLU A 72 4.86 -2.75 13.31
N PRO A 73 5.35 -2.59 12.05
CA PRO A 73 4.47 -2.37 10.89
C PRO A 73 3.55 -3.57 10.62
N PHE A 74 3.96 -4.77 11.01
CA PHE A 74 3.29 -6.03 10.70
C PHE A 74 2.59 -6.65 11.92
N GLY A 75 2.52 -5.93 13.04
CA GLY A 75 1.87 -6.43 14.26
C GLY A 75 0.39 -6.77 14.06
N ALA A 76 -0.29 -6.04 13.16
CA ALA A 76 -1.70 -6.26 12.82
C ALA A 76 -1.92 -7.11 11.56
N LEU A 77 -0.86 -7.67 10.98
CA LEU A 77 -0.95 -8.62 9.86
C LEU A 77 -1.01 -10.04 10.39
N ASP A 78 -1.90 -10.86 9.82
CA ASP A 78 -1.92 -12.29 10.05
C ASP A 78 -0.58 -12.94 9.66
N ALA A 79 -0.24 -14.04 10.34
CA ALA A 79 1.06 -14.71 10.22
C ALA A 79 1.42 -15.14 8.77
N LEU A 80 0.41 -15.39 7.93
CA LEU A 80 0.56 -15.73 6.51
C LEU A 80 1.02 -14.52 5.68
N THR A 81 0.31 -13.38 5.78
CA THR A 81 0.67 -12.15 5.05
C THR A 81 1.98 -11.55 5.54
N ARG A 82 2.35 -11.81 6.81
CA ARG A 82 3.64 -11.40 7.37
C ARG A 82 4.84 -12.07 6.68
N ARG A 83 4.75 -13.36 6.33
CA ARG A 83 5.84 -14.08 5.64
C ARG A 83 6.05 -13.59 4.20
N GLU A 84 4.99 -13.28 3.48
CA GLU A 84 5.08 -12.83 2.08
C GLU A 84 5.70 -11.42 1.93
N LEU A 85 5.64 -10.59 2.97
CA LEU A 85 6.22 -9.24 2.97
C LEU A 85 7.63 -9.17 3.58
N GLN A 86 8.09 -10.24 4.24
CA GLN A 86 9.42 -10.33 4.86
C GLN A 86 10.46 -11.04 3.98
N LEU A 87 10.03 -11.63 2.85
CA LEU A 87 10.86 -12.29 1.85
C LEU A 87 11.04 -11.38 0.63
#